data_AF-A0A3L7TY87-F1
#
_entry.id   AF-A0A3L7TY87-F1
#
_cell.length_a   1.000
_cell.length_b   1.000
_cell.length_c   1.000
_cell.angle_alpha   90.00
_cell.angle_beta   90.00
_cell.angle_gamma   90.00
#
_symmetry.space_group_name_H-M   'P 1'
#
loop_
_entity.id
_entity.type
_entity.pdbx_description
1 polymer ?
#
loop_
_entity_poly.entity_id
_entity_poly.type
_entity_poly.pdbx_seq_one_letter_code
_entity_poly.pdbx_strand_id
1 'polypeptide(L)'
;MDQENQDITLAVLDSANAWIAESLDENTVLTIIALISEDPTNWQEALSVWPRYRSSAVCESTSELPFEEIEPEAVRESIEAAAGWVVIDFTRKRLSTGGDFEAIDRDAAFRLEQADDSDFTGHLSIHLPPWWELVSDTAPANLFQARHSPIPRPIVDREILYGDAFLTFVAKRALEVFHSDDWTKCVQGNTQRDRYALTVAAHKDWLMTPREDLGGRIPRQMLHGAIDWANKVTEGQQSRYENGGPMIAAPDDWQGYSTAPMGSQEMCIYFDFCREILGAGWEWLETEQGKQAANRGESAVTDLVAFLGEIKENWLTSPLEGGPSPNFV
;
A
#
# COMPACT_ATOMS: atom_id res chain seq x y z
N MET A 1 11.61 12.87 35.58
CA MET A 1 11.59 11.66 36.42
C MET A 1 12.47 10.74 35.62
N ASP A 2 13.70 10.50 36.09
CA ASP A 2 14.74 9.85 35.30
C ASP A 2 14.23 8.45 34.90
N GLN A 3 13.84 8.28 33.64
CA GLN A 3 13.66 6.96 33.05
C GLN A 3 15.06 6.35 33.03
N GLU A 4 15.36 5.48 33.99
CA GLU A 4 16.50 4.57 33.87
C GLU A 4 16.39 3.93 32.47
N ASN A 5 17.45 4.05 31.66
CA ASN A 5 17.57 3.38 30.36
C ASN A 5 17.16 1.91 30.56
N GLN A 6 15.93 1.57 30.17
CA GLN A 6 15.50 0.19 30.15
C GLN A 6 16.17 -0.43 28.93
N ASP A 7 17.18 -1.22 29.20
CA ASP A 7 17.85 -2.06 28.22
C ASP A 7 16.85 -3.08 27.68
N ILE A 8 16.36 -2.88 26.46
CA ILE A 8 15.35 -3.73 25.82
C ILE A 8 16.03 -4.71 24.88
N THR A 9 15.65 -5.98 24.95
CA THR A 9 16.09 -6.99 23.99
C THR A 9 15.11 -7.05 22.82
N LEU A 10 15.61 -6.88 21.59
CA LEU A 10 14.80 -6.96 20.38
C LEU A 10 15.28 -8.11 19.50
N ALA A 11 14.37 -9.02 19.16
CA ALA A 11 14.62 -10.08 18.19
C ALA A 11 13.80 -9.88 16.92
N VAL A 12 14.42 -10.19 15.78
CA VAL A 12 13.81 -10.13 14.46
C VAL A 12 13.87 -11.50 13.82
N LEU A 13 12.74 -11.99 13.31
CA LEU A 13 12.61 -13.28 12.66
C LEU A 13 12.12 -13.09 11.23
N ASP A 14 12.78 -13.76 10.28
CA ASP A 14 12.25 -13.94 8.94
C ASP A 14 12.08 -15.43 8.60
N SER A 15 11.97 -15.79 7.32
CA SER A 15 11.74 -17.18 6.92
C SER A 15 12.95 -18.10 7.09
N ALA A 16 14.15 -17.54 7.18
CA ALA A 16 15.41 -18.28 7.14
C ALA A 16 16.30 -18.02 8.36
N ASN A 17 16.26 -16.79 8.90
CA ASN A 17 17.23 -16.29 9.86
C ASN A 17 16.54 -15.63 11.05
N ALA A 18 17.31 -15.49 12.12
CA ALA A 18 16.95 -14.70 13.28
C ALA A 18 18.10 -13.77 13.66
N TRP A 19 17.76 -12.57 14.12
CA TRP A 19 18.72 -11.60 14.65
C TRP A 19 18.27 -11.14 16.02
N ILE A 20 19.23 -10.83 16.87
CA ILE A 20 18.97 -10.28 18.19
C ILE A 20 19.87 -9.09 18.47
N ALA A 21 19.32 -8.09 19.13
CA ALA A 21 20.06 -7.00 19.72
C ALA A 21 19.66 -6.90 21.20
N GLU A 22 20.66 -6.88 22.07
CA GLU A 22 20.50 -6.74 23.51
C GLU A 22 20.82 -5.30 23.93
N SER A 23 20.22 -4.83 25.02
CA SER A 23 20.47 -3.49 25.57
C SER A 23 20.22 -2.35 24.58
N LEU A 24 19.14 -2.43 23.82
CA LEU A 24 18.69 -1.31 22.98
C LEU A 24 17.96 -0.26 23.82
N ASP A 25 18.19 1.01 23.51
CA ASP A 25 17.40 2.11 24.03
C ASP A 25 16.00 2.15 23.39
N GLU A 26 15.06 2.77 24.09
CA GLU A 26 13.65 2.84 23.67
C GLU A 26 13.46 3.55 22.32
N ASN A 27 14.18 4.64 22.04
CA ASN A 27 14.06 5.36 20.77
C ASN A 27 14.46 4.47 19.58
N THR A 28 15.54 3.68 19.73
CA THR A 28 15.98 2.72 18.72
C THR A 28 14.94 1.62 18.52
N VAL A 29 14.41 1.03 19.59
CA VAL A 29 13.36 0.01 19.52
C VAL A 29 12.10 0.53 18.83
N LEU A 30 11.61 1.70 19.24
CA LEU A 30 10.43 2.33 18.62
C LEU A 30 10.66 2.62 17.15
N THR A 31 11.86 3.09 16.77
CA THR A 31 12.20 3.36 15.37
C THR A 31 12.20 2.07 14.55
N ILE A 32 12.72 0.97 15.08
CA ILE A 32 12.70 -0.36 14.41
C ILE A 32 11.25 -0.85 14.24
N ILE A 33 10.40 -0.68 15.25
CA ILE A 33 8.97 -1.00 15.15
C ILE A 33 8.28 -0.08 14.13
N ALA A 34 8.70 1.17 13.98
CA ALA A 34 8.10 2.05 12.98
C ALA A 34 8.35 1.57 11.54
N LEU A 35 9.46 0.85 11.28
CA LEU A 35 9.77 0.28 9.96
C LEU A 35 8.69 -0.68 9.48
N ILE A 36 8.03 -1.40 10.39
CA ILE A 36 6.97 -2.35 10.03
C ILE A 36 5.68 -1.65 9.56
N SER A 37 5.59 -0.31 9.71
CA SER A 37 4.52 0.50 9.13
C SER A 37 4.50 0.45 7.60
N GLU A 38 5.62 0.10 6.94
CA GLU A 38 5.72 -0.06 5.49
C GLU A 38 5.34 -1.48 5.00
N ASP A 39 5.00 -2.40 5.91
CA ASP A 39 4.74 -3.83 5.62
C ASP A 39 5.90 -4.64 4.96
N PRO A 40 7.16 -4.48 5.39
CA PRO A 40 8.28 -5.26 4.84
C PRO A 40 8.07 -6.77 5.03
N THR A 41 8.50 -7.58 4.07
CA THR A 41 8.38 -9.04 4.06
C THR A 41 9.52 -9.75 4.77
N ASN A 42 10.64 -9.06 5.01
CA ASN A 42 11.83 -9.59 5.67
C ASN A 42 12.63 -8.44 6.31
N TRP A 43 13.70 -8.80 7.03
CA TRP A 43 14.51 -7.83 7.75
C TRP A 43 15.26 -6.86 6.85
N GLN A 44 15.74 -7.32 5.70
CA GLN A 44 16.47 -6.48 4.75
C GLN A 44 15.58 -5.38 4.16
N GLU A 45 14.33 -5.69 3.82
CA GLU A 45 13.35 -4.70 3.40
C GLU A 45 13.10 -3.69 4.52
N ALA A 46 12.87 -4.13 5.77
CA ALA A 46 12.66 -3.23 6.89
C ALA A 46 13.85 -2.25 7.07
N LEU A 47 15.08 -2.73 7.01
CA LEU A 47 16.28 -1.90 7.10
C LEU A 47 16.40 -0.88 5.96
N SER A 48 15.91 -1.21 4.75
CA SER A 48 15.97 -0.30 3.60
C SER A 48 15.13 0.97 3.78
N VAL A 49 14.11 0.93 4.66
CA VAL A 49 13.29 2.10 5.01
C VAL A 49 13.74 2.79 6.29
N TRP A 50 14.85 2.38 6.92
CA TRP A 50 15.45 3.09 8.06
C TRP A 50 15.57 4.60 7.86
N PRO A 51 16.05 5.12 6.69
CA PRO A 51 16.17 6.56 6.47
C PRO A 51 14.81 7.33 6.51
N ARG A 52 13.69 6.64 6.28
CA ARG A 52 12.34 7.21 6.36
C ARG A 52 11.85 7.40 7.80
N TYR A 53 12.39 6.66 8.76
CA TYR A 53 11.91 6.69 10.16
C TYR A 53 12.94 7.24 11.14
N ARG A 54 14.24 7.12 10.85
CA ARG A 54 15.28 7.61 11.75
C ARG A 54 15.19 9.12 11.99
N SER A 55 15.65 9.52 13.17
CA SER A 55 15.91 10.91 13.56
C SER A 55 17.36 11.05 14.03
N SER A 56 17.73 12.23 14.54
CA SER A 56 19.00 12.44 15.25
C SER A 56 19.10 11.71 16.59
N ALA A 57 17.99 11.19 17.12
CA ALA A 57 17.96 10.45 18.39
C ALA A 57 18.50 9.01 18.28
N VAL A 58 18.70 8.51 17.06
CA VAL A 58 19.15 7.13 16.78
C VAL A 58 20.30 7.15 15.77
N CYS A 59 20.96 6.00 15.58
CA CYS A 59 22.10 5.89 14.69
C CYS A 59 21.78 6.29 13.24
N GLU A 60 22.77 6.86 12.55
CA GLU A 60 22.60 7.31 11.17
C GLU A 60 22.51 6.11 10.21
N SER A 61 23.31 5.08 10.47
CA SER A 61 23.44 3.89 9.64
C SER A 61 22.90 2.64 10.34
N THR A 62 22.25 1.76 9.58
CA THR A 62 21.79 0.45 10.07
C THR A 62 22.94 -0.49 10.43
N SER A 63 24.15 -0.25 9.91
CA SER A 63 25.36 -1.01 10.28
C SER A 63 25.83 -0.78 11.71
N GLU A 64 25.34 0.27 12.37
CA GLU A 64 25.64 0.60 13.76
C GLU A 64 24.65 -0.07 14.73
N LEU A 65 23.57 -0.67 14.22
CA LEU A 65 22.64 -1.43 15.04
C LEU A 65 23.33 -2.71 15.53
N PRO A 66 23.31 -3.02 16.83
CA PRO A 66 24.05 -4.13 17.42
C PRO A 66 23.32 -5.47 17.23
N PHE A 67 22.82 -5.75 16.02
CA PHE A 67 22.18 -7.02 15.70
C PHE A 67 23.22 -8.09 15.40
N GLU A 68 23.10 -9.21 16.10
CA GLU A 68 23.84 -10.43 15.84
C GLU A 68 22.89 -11.49 15.29
N GLU A 69 23.33 -12.20 14.25
CA GLU A 69 22.59 -13.34 13.71
C GLU A 69 22.70 -14.53 14.68
N ILE A 70 21.57 -15.14 15.00
CA ILE A 70 21.49 -16.26 15.94
C ILE A 70 20.59 -17.36 15.36
N GLU A 71 20.75 -18.57 15.90
CA GLU A 71 19.84 -19.68 15.58
C GLU A 71 18.42 -19.36 16.09
N PRO A 72 17.36 -19.61 15.30
CA PRO A 72 15.98 -19.29 15.69
C PRO A 72 15.55 -19.89 17.05
N GLU A 73 16.07 -21.06 17.41
CA GLU A 73 15.80 -21.70 18.70
C GLU A 73 16.42 -20.96 19.89
N ALA A 74 17.54 -20.27 19.69
CA ALA A 74 18.24 -19.51 20.73
C ALA A 74 17.51 -18.21 21.11
N VAL A 75 16.69 -17.67 20.19
CA VAL A 75 15.89 -16.45 20.43
C VAL A 75 15.04 -16.58 21.70
N ARG A 76 14.44 -17.75 21.94
CA ARG A 76 13.58 -17.93 23.13
C ARG A 76 14.37 -17.75 24.42
N GLU A 77 15.57 -18.34 24.48
CA GLU A 77 16.42 -18.31 25.69
C GLU A 77 16.84 -16.87 26.01
N SER A 78 17.26 -16.10 24.99
CA SER A 78 17.61 -14.69 25.17
C SER A 78 16.41 -13.84 25.60
N ILE A 79 15.23 -14.07 25.02
CA ILE A 79 14.01 -13.34 25.38
C ILE A 79 13.53 -13.70 26.81
N GLU A 80 13.69 -14.96 27.24
CA GLU A 80 13.37 -15.38 28.61
C GLU A 80 14.27 -14.73 29.68
N ALA A 81 15.51 -14.39 29.31
CA ALA A 81 16.46 -13.73 30.20
C ALA A 81 16.29 -12.19 30.27
N ALA A 82 15.59 -11.60 29.30
CA ALA A 82 15.43 -10.15 29.18
C ALA A 82 14.38 -9.58 30.16
N ALA A 83 14.66 -8.39 30.71
CA ALA A 83 13.72 -7.67 31.57
C ALA A 83 12.52 -7.15 30.78
N GLY A 84 12.76 -6.51 29.63
CA GLY A 84 11.75 -6.08 28.66
C GLY A 84 12.18 -6.45 27.26
N TRP A 85 11.24 -6.81 26.40
CA TRP A 85 11.58 -7.33 25.07
C TRP A 85 10.53 -7.13 24.00
N VAL A 86 11.00 -7.18 22.76
CA VAL A 86 10.21 -7.09 21.53
C VAL A 86 10.64 -8.19 20.55
N VAL A 87 9.67 -8.85 19.91
CA VAL A 87 9.92 -9.78 18.81
C VAL A 87 9.11 -9.38 17.59
N ILE A 88 9.80 -9.16 16.47
CA ILE A 88 9.21 -8.88 15.16
C ILE A 88 9.35 -10.14 14.30
N ASP A 89 8.23 -10.75 13.93
CA ASP A 89 8.20 -11.91 13.03
C ASP A 89 7.59 -11.49 11.69
N PHE A 90 8.44 -11.37 10.66
CA PHE A 90 8.03 -10.98 9.33
C PHE A 90 7.24 -12.07 8.60
N THR A 91 7.58 -13.33 8.84
CA THR A 91 6.91 -14.49 8.22
C THR A 91 5.46 -14.58 8.69
N ARG A 92 5.24 -14.37 9.99
CA ARG A 92 3.92 -14.38 10.59
C ARG A 92 3.29 -12.99 10.62
N LYS A 93 3.97 -11.92 10.19
CA LYS A 93 3.49 -10.54 10.31
C LYS A 93 2.96 -10.29 11.73
N ARG A 94 3.84 -10.45 12.73
CA ARG A 94 3.50 -10.36 14.14
C ARG A 94 4.52 -9.50 14.88
N LEU A 95 4.03 -8.58 15.70
CA LEU A 95 4.78 -7.87 16.72
C LEU A 95 4.37 -8.43 18.08
N SER A 96 5.32 -9.00 18.82
CA SER A 96 5.09 -9.49 20.17
C SER A 96 5.90 -8.66 21.15
N THR A 97 5.29 -8.27 22.26
CA THR A 97 5.99 -7.54 23.35
C THR A 97 5.77 -8.26 24.68
N GLY A 98 6.69 -8.07 25.62
CA GLY A 98 6.57 -8.62 26.96
C GLY A 98 7.67 -8.15 27.91
N GLY A 99 7.61 -8.67 29.14
CA GLY A 99 8.46 -8.18 30.24
C GLY A 99 8.04 -6.77 30.67
N ASP A 100 9.03 -5.92 30.90
CA ASP A 100 8.86 -4.52 31.32
C ASP A 100 8.68 -3.55 30.13
N PHE A 101 8.68 -4.03 28.88
CA PHE A 101 8.47 -3.18 27.70
C PHE A 101 6.98 -2.82 27.54
N GLU A 102 6.68 -1.52 27.46
CA GLU A 102 5.31 -1.04 27.31
C GLU A 102 4.71 -1.46 25.95
N ALA A 103 3.48 -1.97 25.98
CA ALA A 103 2.77 -2.35 24.77
C ALA A 103 2.50 -1.12 23.88
N ILE A 104 2.76 -1.28 22.58
CA ILE A 104 2.51 -0.22 21.59
C ILE A 104 1.18 -0.46 20.90
N ASP A 105 0.42 0.62 20.72
CA ASP A 105 -0.79 0.61 19.92
C ASP A 105 -0.50 0.55 18.42
N ARG A 106 -1.44 -0.01 17.66
CA ARG A 106 -1.35 -0.10 16.19
C ARG A 106 -1.09 1.25 15.52
N ASP A 107 -1.69 2.30 16.09
CA ASP A 107 -1.57 3.68 15.63
C ASP A 107 -1.06 4.52 16.80
N ALA A 108 0.20 4.92 16.75
CA ALA A 108 0.85 5.65 17.83
C ALA A 108 1.79 6.71 17.27
N ALA A 109 1.96 7.80 18.03
CA ALA A 109 2.86 8.88 17.68
C ALA A 109 3.71 9.24 18.89
N PHE A 110 5.02 9.27 18.68
CA PHE A 110 6.03 9.50 19.71
C PHE A 110 6.84 10.74 19.38
N ARG A 111 7.37 11.36 20.43
CA ARG A 111 8.44 12.33 20.33
C ARG A 111 9.70 11.66 20.85
N LEU A 112 10.63 11.37 19.96
CA LEU A 112 11.92 10.81 20.29
C LEU A 112 12.74 11.86 21.03
N GLU A 113 13.27 11.47 22.19
CA GLU A 113 14.12 12.33 23.00
C GLU A 113 15.46 12.54 22.31
N GLN A 114 15.92 13.79 22.22
CA GLN A 114 17.17 14.13 21.55
C GLN A 114 18.33 14.22 22.52
N ALA A 115 19.52 13.87 22.05
CA ALA A 115 20.74 14.48 22.57
C ALA A 115 20.75 15.97 22.14
N ASP A 116 20.95 16.88 23.11
CA ASP A 116 20.77 18.33 23.00
C ASP A 116 21.13 19.00 21.65
N ASP A 117 20.36 20.05 21.31
CA ASP A 117 20.65 21.13 20.34
C ASP A 117 20.25 20.93 18.85
N SER A 118 19.03 20.43 18.56
CA SER A 118 18.45 20.54 17.21
C SER A 118 17.00 21.07 17.21
N ASP A 119 16.66 21.92 16.23
CA ASP A 119 15.30 22.45 16.01
C ASP A 119 14.30 21.40 15.50
N PHE A 120 14.78 20.22 15.09
CA PHE A 120 13.94 19.10 14.65
C PHE A 120 13.34 18.44 15.89
N THR A 121 12.03 18.43 16.10
CA THR A 121 11.46 17.49 17.08
C THR A 121 11.37 16.13 16.41
N GLY A 122 12.09 15.12 16.94
CA GLY A 122 12.06 13.75 16.42
C GLY A 122 10.66 13.15 16.47
N HIS A 123 9.82 13.41 15.47
CA HIS A 123 8.47 12.89 15.41
C HIS A 123 8.50 11.51 14.76
N LEU A 124 8.02 10.51 15.50
CA LEU A 124 7.92 9.14 15.02
C LEU A 124 6.45 8.73 15.01
N SER A 125 5.93 8.32 13.86
CA SER A 125 4.59 7.77 13.73
C SER A 125 4.68 6.28 13.41
N ILE A 126 3.92 5.47 14.15
CA ILE A 126 3.83 4.02 13.98
C ILE A 126 2.40 3.70 13.53
N HIS A 127 2.26 3.07 12.37
CA HIS A 127 0.98 2.70 11.76
C HIS A 127 1.05 1.27 11.24
N LEU A 128 0.79 0.30 12.12
CA LEU A 128 0.96 -1.11 11.76
C LEU A 128 -0.14 -1.58 10.81
N PRO A 129 0.20 -2.29 9.73
CA PRO A 129 -0.80 -2.74 8.76
C PRO A 129 -1.84 -3.67 9.42
N PRO A 130 -3.14 -3.61 9.05
CA PRO A 130 -4.21 -4.33 9.75
C PRO A 130 -4.04 -5.86 9.82
N TRP A 131 -3.27 -6.44 8.89
CA TRP A 131 -2.97 -7.88 8.86
C TRP A 131 -1.84 -8.30 9.81
N TRP A 132 -1.11 -7.34 10.40
CA TRP A 132 -0.14 -7.63 11.46
C TRP A 132 -0.84 -7.94 12.78
N GLU A 133 -0.43 -9.03 13.44
CA GLU A 133 -0.86 -9.36 14.80
C GLU A 133 -0.04 -8.55 15.80
N LEU A 134 -0.70 -7.85 16.72
CA LEU A 134 -0.05 -7.32 17.92
C LEU A 134 -0.37 -8.27 19.07
N VAL A 135 0.66 -8.78 19.73
CA VAL A 135 0.53 -9.67 20.88
C VAL A 135 1.32 -9.11 22.06
N SER A 136 0.63 -8.36 22.90
CA SER A 136 1.19 -7.71 24.08
C SER A 136 1.18 -8.65 25.29
N ASP A 137 2.06 -8.38 26.26
CA ASP A 137 2.21 -9.16 27.51
C ASP A 137 2.37 -10.67 27.25
N THR A 138 3.08 -11.01 26.17
CA THR A 138 3.22 -12.38 25.72
C THR A 138 4.19 -13.13 26.63
N ALA A 139 3.83 -14.34 27.06
CA ALA A 139 4.81 -15.21 27.71
C ALA A 139 5.82 -15.74 26.67
N PRO A 140 7.14 -15.78 26.93
CA PRO A 140 8.15 -16.24 25.96
C PRO A 140 7.87 -17.62 25.34
N ALA A 141 7.23 -18.52 26.11
CA ALA A 141 6.79 -19.84 25.63
C ALA A 141 5.82 -19.79 24.42
N ASN A 142 5.14 -18.66 24.21
CA ASN A 142 4.12 -18.49 23.16
C ASN A 142 4.63 -17.78 21.90
N LEU A 143 5.88 -17.29 21.87
CA LEU A 143 6.44 -16.49 20.77
C LEU A 143 6.27 -17.14 19.39
N PHE A 144 6.51 -18.45 19.31
CA PHE A 144 6.55 -19.19 18.05
C PHE A 144 5.23 -19.88 17.69
N GLN A 145 4.16 -19.61 18.43
CA GLN A 145 2.85 -20.18 18.11
C GLN A 145 2.43 -19.78 16.69
N ALA A 146 1.93 -20.76 15.94
CA ALA A 146 1.38 -20.49 14.61
C ALA A 146 0.22 -19.50 14.69
N ARG A 147 0.01 -18.73 13.62
CA ARG A 147 -1.20 -17.93 13.49
C ARG A 147 -2.43 -18.84 13.46
N HIS A 148 -3.52 -18.40 14.07
CA HIS A 148 -4.80 -19.12 14.00
C HIS A 148 -5.52 -18.90 12.67
N SER A 149 -5.20 -17.81 11.96
CA SER A 149 -5.74 -17.49 10.65
C SER A 149 -4.64 -17.12 9.66
N PRO A 150 -4.85 -17.37 8.35
CA PRO A 150 -3.98 -16.83 7.31
C PRO A 150 -3.88 -15.31 7.40
N ILE A 151 -2.78 -14.75 6.90
CA ILE A 151 -2.56 -13.30 6.82
C ILE A 151 -3.58 -12.70 5.84
N PRO A 152 -4.52 -11.85 6.29
CA PRO A 152 -5.58 -11.31 5.44
C PRO A 152 -5.13 -10.07 4.66
N ARG A 153 -3.94 -10.09 4.05
CA ARG A 153 -3.41 -8.96 3.27
C ARG A 153 -4.24 -8.80 1.98
N PRO A 154 -4.83 -7.62 1.72
CA PRO A 154 -5.47 -7.35 0.44
C PRO A 154 -4.44 -7.39 -0.69
N ILE A 155 -4.83 -7.93 -1.83
CA ILE A 155 -4.00 -8.03 -3.04
C ILE A 155 -4.71 -7.24 -4.12
N VAL A 156 -3.96 -6.36 -4.78
CA VAL A 156 -4.45 -5.56 -5.90
C VAL A 156 -3.80 -6.05 -7.18
N ASP A 157 -4.63 -6.37 -8.17
CA ASP A 157 -4.17 -6.72 -9.51
C ASP A 157 -4.32 -5.49 -10.43
N ARG A 158 -3.21 -4.79 -10.64
CA ARG A 158 -3.16 -3.59 -11.49
C ARG A 158 -3.41 -3.94 -12.96
N GLU A 159 -3.01 -5.11 -13.43
CA GLU A 159 -3.31 -5.56 -14.81
C GLU A 159 -4.81 -5.72 -15.05
N ILE A 160 -5.58 -6.12 -14.02
CA ILE A 160 -7.04 -6.18 -14.15
C ILE A 160 -7.65 -4.78 -14.16
N LEU A 161 -7.15 -3.87 -13.32
CA LEU A 161 -7.69 -2.51 -13.18
C LEU A 161 -7.34 -1.59 -14.34
N TYR A 162 -6.14 -1.75 -14.92
CA TYR A 162 -5.59 -0.87 -15.94
C TYR A 162 -5.34 -1.56 -17.29
N GLY A 163 -5.43 -2.89 -17.37
CA GLY A 163 -5.11 -3.67 -18.57
C GLY A 163 -6.30 -4.10 -19.41
N ASP A 164 -6.06 -5.11 -20.24
CA ASP A 164 -6.99 -5.60 -21.26
C ASP A 164 -8.37 -5.99 -20.70
N ALA A 165 -8.41 -6.47 -19.47
CA ALA A 165 -9.62 -6.82 -18.76
C ALA A 165 -10.58 -5.61 -18.62
N PHE A 166 -10.04 -4.45 -18.27
CA PHE A 166 -10.79 -3.20 -18.17
C PHE A 166 -11.13 -2.64 -19.54
N LEU A 167 -10.16 -2.58 -20.46
CA LEU A 167 -10.38 -2.05 -21.82
C LEU A 167 -11.46 -2.84 -22.57
N THR A 168 -11.44 -4.17 -22.48
CA THR A 168 -12.44 -5.05 -23.08
C THR A 168 -13.83 -4.82 -22.47
N PHE A 169 -13.89 -4.63 -21.14
CA PHE A 169 -15.15 -4.30 -20.49
C PHE A 169 -15.70 -2.97 -20.99
N VAL A 170 -14.88 -1.92 -21.01
CA VAL A 170 -15.29 -0.59 -21.48
C VAL A 170 -15.77 -0.65 -22.92
N ALA A 171 -15.03 -1.33 -23.80
CA ALA A 171 -15.41 -1.44 -25.21
C ALA A 171 -16.78 -2.11 -25.39
N LYS A 172 -17.01 -3.26 -24.73
CA LYS A 172 -18.30 -3.95 -24.76
C LYS A 172 -19.42 -3.07 -24.22
N ARG A 173 -19.20 -2.48 -23.04
CA ARG A 173 -20.20 -1.64 -22.37
C ARG A 173 -20.53 -0.40 -23.20
N ALA A 174 -19.53 0.21 -23.83
CA ALA A 174 -19.72 1.39 -24.65
C ALA A 174 -20.55 1.09 -25.90
N LEU A 175 -20.28 -0.04 -26.57
CA LEU A 175 -21.07 -0.49 -27.72
C LEU A 175 -22.50 -0.87 -27.33
N GLU A 176 -22.70 -1.54 -26.19
CA GLU A 176 -24.05 -1.81 -25.66
C GLU A 176 -24.84 -0.52 -25.43
N VAL A 177 -24.21 0.48 -24.81
CA VAL A 177 -24.81 1.79 -24.55
C VAL A 177 -25.10 2.50 -25.86
N PHE A 178 -24.19 2.48 -26.84
CA PHE A 178 -24.37 3.08 -28.16
C PHE A 178 -25.66 2.62 -28.87
N HIS A 179 -25.99 1.33 -28.73
CA HIS A 179 -27.18 0.71 -29.31
C HIS A 179 -28.45 0.92 -28.47
N SER A 180 -28.38 1.65 -27.37
CA SER A 180 -29.51 1.90 -26.46
C SER A 180 -30.24 3.23 -26.74
N ASP A 181 -31.49 3.31 -26.27
CA ASP A 181 -32.26 4.55 -26.28
C ASP A 181 -31.60 5.67 -25.45
N ASP A 182 -30.81 5.30 -24.43
CA ASP A 182 -30.15 6.26 -23.54
C ASP A 182 -29.04 7.03 -24.26
N TRP A 183 -28.30 6.37 -25.15
CA TRP A 183 -27.35 7.04 -26.05
C TRP A 183 -28.07 8.00 -27.01
N THR A 184 -29.17 7.55 -27.61
CA THR A 184 -29.95 8.39 -28.53
C THR A 184 -30.45 9.66 -27.85
N LYS A 185 -30.96 9.56 -26.61
CA LYS A 185 -31.38 10.72 -25.81
C LYS A 185 -30.20 11.63 -25.45
N CYS A 186 -29.06 11.05 -25.07
CA CYS A 186 -27.85 11.78 -24.72
C CYS A 186 -27.34 12.65 -25.89
N VAL A 187 -27.25 12.08 -27.09
CA VAL A 187 -26.79 12.79 -28.29
C VAL A 187 -27.78 13.91 -28.69
N GLN A 188 -29.08 13.69 -28.50
CA GLN A 188 -30.11 14.71 -28.79
C GLN A 188 -30.16 15.85 -27.76
N GLY A 189 -29.83 15.56 -26.49
CA GLY A 189 -29.83 16.52 -25.40
C GLY A 189 -28.64 17.49 -25.41
N ASN A 190 -27.53 17.12 -26.07
CA ASN A 190 -26.28 17.89 -26.18
C ASN A 190 -25.75 18.44 -24.84
N THR A 191 -26.03 17.76 -23.72
CA THR A 191 -25.50 18.19 -22.41
C THR A 191 -24.37 17.26 -21.98
N GLN A 192 -23.23 17.84 -21.62
CA GLN A 192 -22.10 17.16 -20.97
C GLN A 192 -22.54 16.37 -19.73
N ARG A 193 -23.65 16.78 -19.11
CA ARG A 193 -24.27 16.15 -17.94
C ARG A 193 -24.87 14.77 -18.24
N ASP A 194 -25.42 14.56 -19.44
CA ASP A 194 -26.01 13.27 -19.82
C ASP A 194 -24.91 12.22 -20.06
N ARG A 195 -23.77 12.62 -20.65
CA ARG A 195 -22.58 11.75 -20.78
C ARG A 195 -21.99 11.38 -19.43
N TYR A 196 -21.96 12.31 -18.49
CA TYR A 196 -21.48 12.04 -17.13
C TYR A 196 -22.28 10.91 -16.47
N ALA A 197 -23.61 10.89 -16.63
CA ALA A 197 -24.44 9.82 -16.09
C ALA A 197 -24.11 8.44 -16.70
N LEU A 198 -23.85 8.38 -18.02
CA LEU A 198 -23.42 7.15 -18.70
C LEU A 198 -22.06 6.66 -18.21
N THR A 199 -21.09 7.58 -18.07
CA THR A 199 -19.76 7.27 -17.51
C THR A 199 -19.86 6.71 -16.08
N VAL A 200 -20.65 7.35 -15.21
CA VAL A 200 -20.86 6.88 -13.84
C VAL A 200 -21.51 5.49 -13.81
N ALA A 201 -22.51 5.26 -14.66
CA ALA A 201 -23.16 3.95 -14.75
C ALA A 201 -22.19 2.86 -15.22
N ALA A 202 -21.46 3.10 -16.31
CA ALA A 202 -20.47 2.15 -16.83
C ALA A 202 -19.36 1.84 -15.81
N HIS A 203 -18.83 2.86 -15.13
CA HIS A 203 -17.82 2.65 -14.10
C HIS A 203 -18.38 1.91 -12.88
N LYS A 204 -19.61 2.21 -12.46
CA LYS A 204 -20.29 1.47 -11.39
C LYS A 204 -20.43 -0.02 -11.76
N ASP A 205 -20.82 -0.30 -13.00
CA ASP A 205 -20.97 -1.68 -13.47
C ASP A 205 -19.61 -2.40 -13.45
N TRP A 206 -18.53 -1.75 -13.88
CA TRP A 206 -17.17 -2.29 -13.76
C TRP A 206 -16.85 -2.67 -12.31
N LEU A 207 -17.05 -1.74 -11.38
CA LEU A 207 -16.65 -1.89 -9.98
C LEU A 207 -17.49 -2.90 -9.21
N MET A 208 -18.74 -3.11 -9.61
CA MET A 208 -19.73 -3.88 -8.86
C MET A 208 -20.09 -5.23 -9.50
N THR A 209 -19.57 -5.54 -10.69
CA THR A 209 -19.83 -6.81 -11.37
C THR A 209 -18.81 -7.87 -10.95
N PRO A 210 -19.25 -9.03 -10.43
CA PRO A 210 -18.36 -10.16 -10.14
C PRO A 210 -17.63 -10.65 -11.39
N ARG A 211 -16.34 -10.95 -11.26
CA ARG A 211 -15.54 -11.44 -12.38
C ARG A 211 -14.95 -12.82 -12.11
N GLU A 212 -14.91 -13.65 -13.14
CA GLU A 212 -14.38 -15.02 -13.07
C GLU A 212 -12.86 -15.04 -12.85
N ASP A 213 -12.13 -14.15 -13.52
CA ASP A 213 -10.68 -13.95 -13.35
C ASP A 213 -10.28 -13.48 -11.94
N LEU A 214 -11.23 -12.91 -11.20
CA LEU A 214 -11.10 -12.56 -9.78
C LEU A 214 -11.70 -13.60 -8.83
N GLY A 215 -12.02 -14.81 -9.31
CA GLY A 215 -12.64 -15.86 -8.49
C GLY A 215 -14.02 -15.48 -7.95
N GLY A 216 -14.78 -14.68 -8.70
CA GLY A 216 -16.11 -14.19 -8.33
C GLY A 216 -16.11 -12.91 -7.49
N ARG A 217 -14.95 -12.29 -7.24
CA ARG A 217 -14.87 -10.99 -6.56
C ARG A 217 -15.19 -9.83 -7.51
N ILE A 218 -15.45 -8.66 -6.92
CA ILE A 218 -15.70 -7.42 -7.66
C ILE A 218 -14.45 -6.52 -7.61
N PRO A 219 -14.12 -5.76 -8.67
CA PRO A 219 -12.94 -4.89 -8.67
C PRO A 219 -12.89 -3.89 -7.50
N ARG A 220 -14.04 -3.40 -7.02
CA ARG A 220 -14.13 -2.50 -5.86
C ARG A 220 -13.48 -3.08 -4.60
N GLN A 221 -13.50 -4.40 -4.42
CA GLN A 221 -12.90 -5.04 -3.25
C GLN A 221 -11.37 -4.94 -3.23
N MET A 222 -10.73 -4.72 -4.38
CA MET A 222 -9.28 -4.50 -4.46
C MET A 222 -8.91 -3.06 -4.05
N LEU A 223 -9.74 -2.08 -4.41
CA LEU A 223 -9.40 -0.66 -4.25
C LEU A 223 -9.31 -0.19 -2.79
N HIS A 224 -10.16 -0.72 -1.89
CA HIS A 224 -10.35 -0.15 -0.55
C HIS A 224 -9.70 -0.98 0.57
N GLY A 225 -9.01 -2.07 0.26
CA GLY A 225 -8.62 -3.08 1.24
C GLY A 225 -7.72 -2.58 2.38
N ALA A 226 -6.92 -1.54 2.15
CA ALA A 226 -6.00 -0.98 3.16
C ALA A 226 -5.88 0.55 3.09
N ILE A 227 -6.88 1.24 2.52
CA ILE A 227 -6.82 2.69 2.28
C ILE A 227 -6.55 3.50 3.55
N ASP A 228 -7.19 3.13 4.66
CA ASP A 228 -7.04 3.83 5.94
C ASP A 228 -5.61 3.71 6.49
N TRP A 229 -4.98 2.54 6.34
CA TRP A 229 -3.60 2.32 6.75
C TRP A 229 -2.63 3.09 5.84
N ALA A 230 -2.78 2.97 4.52
CA ALA A 230 -1.91 3.65 3.57
C ALA A 230 -1.96 5.19 3.73
N ASN A 231 -3.15 5.73 4.02
CA ASN A 231 -3.30 7.16 4.31
C ASN A 231 -2.55 7.56 5.57
N LYS A 232 -2.68 6.80 6.67
CA LYS A 232 -1.96 7.09 7.92
C LYS A 232 -0.45 7.03 7.76
N VAL A 233 0.08 6.04 7.04
CA VAL A 233 1.52 5.98 6.72
C VAL A 233 1.95 7.23 5.96
N THR A 234 1.17 7.65 4.96
CA THR A 234 1.44 8.87 4.19
C THR A 234 1.37 10.14 5.07
N GLU A 235 0.35 10.26 5.91
CA GLU A 235 0.16 11.37 6.84
C GLU A 235 1.31 11.44 7.88
N GLY A 236 1.78 10.31 8.38
CA GLY A 236 2.93 10.23 9.28
C GLY A 236 4.22 10.72 8.62
N GLN A 237 4.46 10.34 7.35
CA GLN A 237 5.61 10.82 6.57
C GLN A 237 5.49 12.32 6.23
N GLN A 238 4.28 12.80 5.92
CA GLN A 238 4.01 14.22 5.72
C GLN A 238 4.28 15.02 7.00
N SER A 239 3.76 14.56 8.14
CA SER A 239 4.01 15.17 9.46
C SER A 239 5.51 15.26 9.74
N ARG A 240 6.27 14.17 9.51
CA ARG A 240 7.74 14.18 9.67
C ARG A 240 8.42 15.23 8.78
N TYR A 241 8.00 15.35 7.52
CA TYR A 241 8.52 16.37 6.60
C TYR A 241 8.19 17.80 7.08
N GLU A 242 6.95 18.05 7.48
CA GLU A 242 6.51 19.35 8.01
C GLU A 242 7.24 19.75 9.29
N ASN A 243 7.71 18.77 10.07
CA ASN A 243 8.53 18.98 11.25
C ASN A 243 10.05 19.09 10.96
N GLY A 244 10.46 19.15 9.68
CA GLY A 244 11.86 19.39 9.27
C GLY A 244 12.66 18.14 8.88
N GLY A 245 12.01 16.97 8.84
CA GLY A 245 12.64 15.73 8.40
C GLY A 245 12.77 15.66 6.86
N PRO A 246 13.67 14.82 6.33
CA PRO A 246 13.78 14.65 4.88
C PRO A 246 12.61 13.84 4.32
N MET A 247 12.15 14.20 3.12
CA MET A 247 11.24 13.37 2.34
C MET A 247 12.05 12.30 1.61
N ILE A 248 11.87 11.04 1.99
CA ILE A 248 12.56 9.88 1.41
C ILE A 248 11.51 8.99 0.78
N ALA A 249 11.68 8.58 -0.48
CA ALA A 249 10.73 7.69 -1.16
C ALA A 249 10.77 6.27 -0.56
N ALA A 250 9.65 5.54 -0.66
CA ALA A 250 9.64 4.12 -0.34
C ALA A 250 10.30 3.35 -1.50
N PRO A 251 11.02 2.26 -1.24
CA PRO A 251 11.54 1.41 -2.31
C PRO A 251 10.40 0.78 -3.13
N ASP A 252 10.60 0.66 -4.44
CA ASP A 252 9.65 0.09 -5.40
C ASP A 252 10.03 -1.31 -5.88
N ASP A 253 11.16 -1.84 -5.40
CA ASP A 253 11.71 -3.16 -5.74
C ASP A 253 11.38 -4.26 -4.71
N TRP A 254 10.54 -3.95 -3.72
CA TRP A 254 10.14 -4.88 -2.67
C TRP A 254 9.26 -6.02 -3.18
N GLN A 255 9.35 -7.15 -2.47
CA GLN A 255 8.52 -8.31 -2.75
C GLN A 255 7.03 -7.98 -2.55
N GLY A 256 6.27 -8.09 -3.64
CA GLY A 256 4.84 -7.85 -3.64
C GLY A 256 4.44 -6.38 -3.78
N TYR A 257 5.38 -5.47 -4.05
CA TYR A 257 5.10 -4.06 -4.37
C TYR A 257 4.03 -3.93 -5.47
N SER A 258 4.20 -4.66 -6.59
CA SER A 258 3.26 -4.67 -7.72
C SER A 258 1.84 -5.14 -7.37
N THR A 259 1.65 -5.78 -6.22
CA THR A 259 0.36 -6.27 -5.73
C THR A 259 -0.09 -5.62 -4.42
N ALA A 260 0.67 -4.65 -3.93
CA ALA A 260 0.40 -3.99 -2.66
C ALA A 260 -0.93 -3.23 -2.70
N PRO A 261 -1.64 -3.12 -1.56
CA PRO A 261 -2.86 -2.32 -1.45
C PRO A 261 -2.67 -0.88 -1.93
N MET A 262 -3.69 -0.33 -2.56
CA MET A 262 -3.68 1.05 -3.04
C MET A 262 -3.96 2.04 -1.91
N GLY A 263 -3.21 3.15 -1.89
CA GLY A 263 -3.55 4.33 -1.10
C GLY A 263 -4.57 5.24 -1.80
N SER A 264 -5.03 6.28 -1.11
CA SER A 264 -6.00 7.23 -1.69
C SER A 264 -5.46 7.97 -2.92
N GLN A 265 -4.16 8.26 -2.95
CA GLN A 265 -3.50 8.94 -4.07
C GLN A 265 -3.52 8.05 -5.33
N GLU A 266 -3.18 6.77 -5.19
CA GLU A 266 -3.25 5.83 -6.30
C GLU A 266 -4.70 5.59 -6.75
N MET A 267 -5.66 5.60 -5.82
CA MET A 267 -7.07 5.58 -6.18
C MET A 267 -7.47 6.80 -7.04
N CYS A 268 -7.01 8.01 -6.71
CA CYS A 268 -7.28 9.19 -7.55
C CYS A 268 -6.75 8.98 -8.99
N ILE A 269 -5.55 8.43 -9.13
CA ILE A 269 -4.94 8.08 -10.42
C ILE A 269 -5.79 7.05 -11.17
N TYR A 270 -6.28 6.02 -10.47
CA TYR A 270 -7.21 5.02 -11.04
C TYR A 270 -8.52 5.63 -11.55
N PHE A 271 -9.13 6.54 -10.77
CA PHE A 271 -10.37 7.22 -11.17
C PHE A 271 -10.14 8.16 -12.37
N ASP A 272 -8.98 8.81 -12.44
CA ASP A 272 -8.59 9.62 -13.60
C ASP A 272 -8.46 8.76 -14.86
N PHE A 273 -7.70 7.66 -14.78
CA PHE A 273 -7.57 6.69 -15.87
C PHE A 273 -8.93 6.18 -16.36
N CYS A 274 -9.80 5.78 -15.44
CA CYS A 274 -11.14 5.29 -15.79
C CYS A 274 -11.96 6.35 -16.53
N ARG A 275 -11.88 7.62 -16.09
CA ARG A 275 -12.55 8.75 -16.74
C ARG A 275 -12.02 8.97 -18.16
N GLU A 276 -10.69 8.92 -18.34
CA GLU A 276 -10.04 9.10 -19.64
C GLU A 276 -10.46 8.02 -20.63
N ILE A 277 -10.38 6.74 -20.24
CA ILE A 277 -10.70 5.61 -21.12
C ILE A 277 -12.19 5.56 -21.46
N LEU A 278 -13.08 5.78 -20.49
CA LEU A 278 -14.52 5.87 -20.77
C LEU A 278 -14.84 7.06 -21.67
N GLY A 279 -14.23 8.22 -21.41
CA GLY A 279 -14.37 9.42 -22.23
C GLY A 279 -13.98 9.19 -23.68
N ALA A 280 -12.78 8.65 -23.90
CA ALA A 280 -12.28 8.31 -25.23
C ALA A 280 -13.17 7.29 -25.96
N GLY A 281 -13.72 6.30 -25.23
CA GLY A 281 -14.70 5.36 -25.80
C GLY A 281 -15.95 6.05 -26.33
N TRP A 282 -16.49 7.02 -25.58
CA TRP A 282 -17.63 7.82 -26.03
C TRP A 282 -17.28 8.69 -27.25
N GLU A 283 -16.13 9.34 -27.23
CA GLU A 283 -15.67 10.19 -28.34
C GLU A 283 -15.46 9.38 -29.63
N TRP A 284 -14.87 8.19 -29.52
CA TRP A 284 -14.69 7.29 -30.65
C TRP A 284 -16.03 6.96 -31.32
N LEU A 285 -17.06 6.64 -30.54
CA LEU A 285 -18.41 6.34 -31.03
C LEU A 285 -19.11 7.53 -31.68
N GLU A 286 -18.65 8.76 -31.47
CA GLU A 286 -19.16 9.96 -32.13
C GLU A 286 -18.50 10.22 -33.47
N THR A 287 -17.32 9.64 -33.71
CA THR A 287 -16.65 9.71 -35.01
C THR A 287 -17.42 8.91 -36.06
N GLU A 288 -17.32 9.31 -37.33
CA GLU A 288 -17.94 8.57 -38.43
C GLU A 288 -17.38 7.14 -38.56
N GLN A 289 -16.08 6.97 -38.29
CA GLN A 289 -15.45 5.65 -38.26
C GLN A 289 -16.03 4.77 -37.15
N GLY A 290 -16.17 5.31 -35.93
CA GLY A 290 -16.73 4.58 -34.79
C GLY A 290 -18.19 4.19 -35.00
N LYS A 291 -19.02 5.10 -35.52
CA LYS A 291 -20.43 4.80 -35.86
C LYS A 291 -20.56 3.68 -36.88
N GLN A 292 -19.72 3.69 -37.92
CA GLN A 292 -19.71 2.63 -38.94
C GLN A 292 -19.23 1.30 -38.34
N ALA A 293 -18.20 1.37 -37.50
CA ALA A 293 -17.60 0.21 -36.87
C ALA A 293 -18.52 -0.46 -35.83
N ALA A 294 -19.32 0.32 -35.10
CA ALA A 294 -20.16 -0.15 -33.98
C ALA A 294 -21.17 -1.24 -34.35
N ASN A 295 -21.50 -1.39 -35.64
CA ASN A 295 -22.44 -2.40 -36.15
C ASN A 295 -21.76 -3.72 -36.54
N ARG A 296 -20.43 -3.85 -36.37
CA ARG A 296 -19.66 -5.02 -36.82
C ARG A 296 -19.50 -6.14 -35.78
N GLY A 297 -20.32 -6.13 -34.72
CA GLY A 297 -20.33 -7.17 -33.68
C GLY A 297 -18.98 -7.28 -32.95
N GLU A 298 -18.45 -8.50 -32.81
CA GLU A 298 -17.18 -8.75 -32.10
C GLU A 298 -15.99 -7.96 -32.66
N SER A 299 -15.92 -7.75 -33.97
CA SER A 299 -14.85 -6.94 -34.57
C SER A 299 -14.87 -5.49 -34.10
N ALA A 300 -16.05 -4.94 -33.78
CA ALA A 300 -16.17 -3.60 -33.21
C ALA A 300 -15.55 -3.53 -31.81
N VAL A 301 -15.68 -4.60 -31.01
CA VAL A 301 -15.05 -4.69 -29.69
C VAL A 301 -13.53 -4.69 -29.86
N THR A 302 -12.99 -5.52 -30.75
CA THR A 302 -11.55 -5.59 -31.01
C THR A 302 -10.98 -4.24 -31.48
N ASP A 303 -11.66 -3.57 -32.41
CA ASP A 303 -11.22 -2.27 -32.91
C ASP A 303 -11.21 -1.21 -31.81
N LEU A 304 -12.24 -1.18 -30.96
CA LEU A 304 -12.33 -0.23 -29.86
C LEU A 304 -11.32 -0.55 -28.76
N VAL A 305 -11.06 -1.83 -28.44
CA VAL A 305 -10.00 -2.21 -27.49
C VAL A 305 -8.63 -1.74 -27.99
N ALA A 306 -8.32 -1.92 -29.28
CA ALA A 306 -7.06 -1.47 -29.86
C ALA A 306 -6.90 0.06 -29.74
N PHE A 307 -7.96 0.82 -30.08
CA PHE A 307 -7.98 2.27 -29.90
C PHE A 307 -7.78 2.68 -28.43
N LEU A 308 -8.51 2.08 -27.49
CA LEU A 308 -8.36 2.39 -26.07
C LEU A 308 -6.99 1.99 -25.52
N GLY A 309 -6.36 0.96 -26.07
CA GLY A 309 -4.98 0.59 -25.78
C GLY A 309 -3.99 1.71 -26.13
N GLU A 310 -4.14 2.33 -27.30
CA GLU A 310 -3.33 3.50 -27.67
C GLU A 310 -3.55 4.69 -26.72
N ILE A 311 -4.81 4.92 -26.29
CA ILE A 311 -5.13 5.96 -25.31
C ILE A 311 -4.48 5.67 -23.95
N LYS A 312 -4.53 4.42 -23.48
CA LYS A 312 -3.86 3.97 -22.25
C LYS A 312 -2.36 4.26 -22.32
N GLU A 313 -1.67 3.83 -23.38
CA GLU A 313 -0.22 4.03 -23.52
C GLU A 313 0.16 5.52 -23.53
N ASN A 314 -0.65 6.34 -24.22
CA ASN A 314 -0.46 7.78 -24.21
C ASN A 314 -0.68 8.38 -22.81
N TRP A 315 -1.69 7.92 -22.07
CA TRP A 315 -1.95 8.37 -20.71
C TRP A 315 -0.83 7.96 -19.73
N LEU A 316 -0.32 6.74 -19.83
CA LEU A 316 0.80 6.22 -19.01
C LEU A 316 2.11 6.99 -19.20
N THR A 317 2.32 7.52 -20.41
CA THR A 317 3.56 8.23 -20.78
C THR A 317 3.44 9.75 -20.68
N SER A 318 2.24 10.27 -20.45
CA SER A 318 1.99 11.71 -20.35
C SER A 318 2.10 12.22 -18.91
N PRO A 319 2.69 13.41 -18.68
CA PRO A 319 2.67 14.08 -17.38
C PRO A 319 1.24 14.32 -16.88
N LEU A 320 0.92 13.88 -15.66
CA LEU A 320 -0.35 14.22 -15.00
C LEU A 320 -0.22 15.58 -14.32
N GLU A 321 -0.99 16.57 -14.77
CA GLU A 321 -1.06 17.92 -14.18
C GLU A 321 0.30 18.61 -13.99
N GLY A 322 1.29 18.30 -14.84
CA GLY A 322 2.66 18.83 -14.77
C GLY A 322 3.59 18.06 -13.82
N GLY A 323 3.11 16.97 -13.21
CA GLY A 323 3.88 16.00 -12.44
C GLY A 323 4.45 14.85 -13.27
N PRO A 324 5.01 13.81 -12.63
CA PRO A 324 5.50 12.62 -13.33
C PRO A 324 4.35 11.87 -14.03
N SER A 325 4.69 11.11 -15.07
CA SER A 325 3.73 10.22 -15.71
C SER A 325 3.43 9.02 -14.80
N PRO A 326 2.24 8.40 -14.91
CA PRO A 326 1.86 7.26 -14.07
C PRO A 326 2.44 5.94 -14.61
N ASN A 327 3.68 5.95 -15.10
CA ASN A 327 4.36 4.78 -15.69
C ASN A 327 4.74 3.69 -14.67
N PHE A 328 4.40 3.89 -13.40
CA PHE A 328 4.54 2.90 -12.34
C PHE A 328 3.39 1.87 -12.36
N VAL A 329 2.31 2.18 -13.09
CA VAL A 329 1.15 1.31 -13.30
C VAL A 329 1.48 0.23 -14.30
#